data_AF-A0A8T2YB84-F1
#
_entry.id   AF-A0A8T2YB84-F1
#
_cell.length_a   1.000
_cell.length_b   1.000
_cell.length_c   1.000
_cell.angle_alpha   90.00
_cell.angle_beta   90.00
_cell.angle_gamma   90.00
#
_symmetry.space_group_name_H-M   'P 1'
#
loop_
_entity.id
_entity.type
_entity.pdbx_description
1 polymer ?
#
loop_
_entity_poly.entity_id
_entity_poly.type
_entity_poly.pdbx_seq_one_letter_code
_entity_poly.pdbx_strand_id
1 'polypeptide(L)' 'VGRMLKPEKWQSTFDSNGKVSRFRKALKLIVLGGVDPSIRPQVWEFLLGCYTLGTTAEYRRQLRIRWQLHVPPFF' A
#
# COMPACT_ATOMS: atom_id res chain seq x y z
N VAL A 1 -19.88 6.55 11.72
CA VAL A 1 -18.79 6.96 10.81
C VAL A 1 -17.84 5.79 10.60
N GLY A 2 -17.80 5.22 9.39
CA GLY A 2 -17.06 4.00 9.11
C GLY A 2 -15.56 4.14 9.37
N ARG A 3 -14.99 3.24 10.19
CA ARG A 3 -13.57 3.24 10.59
C ARG A 3 -12.63 2.63 9.56
N MET A 4 -13.14 2.20 8.40
CA MET A 4 -12.40 1.52 7.35
C MET A 4 -11.43 2.46 6.64
N LEU A 5 -10.23 1.97 6.31
CA LEU A 5 -9.25 2.71 5.54
C LEU A 5 -9.76 2.90 4.09
N LYS A 6 -10.16 4.12 3.75
CA LYS A 6 -10.59 4.52 2.41
C LYS A 6 -9.40 4.85 1.50
N PRO A 7 -9.57 4.75 0.16
CA PRO A 7 -8.55 5.13 -0.83
C PRO A 7 -7.97 6.52 -0.63
N GLU A 8 -8.81 7.53 -0.37
CA GLU A 8 -8.38 8.92 -0.16
C GLU A 8 -7.44 9.05 1.04
N LYS A 9 -7.79 8.35 2.14
CA LYS A 9 -7.00 8.32 3.37
C LYS A 9 -5.68 7.59 3.15
N TRP A 10 -5.69 6.51 2.36
CA TRP A 10 -4.51 5.75 1.99
C TRP A 10 -3.55 6.57 1.11
N GLN A 11 -4.05 7.26 0.09
CA GLN A 11 -3.21 8.15 -0.72
C GLN A 11 -2.56 9.25 0.11
N SER A 12 -3.26 9.78 1.13
CA SER A 12 -2.72 10.76 2.08
C SER A 12 -1.60 10.23 3.00
N THR A 13 -1.28 8.93 2.93
CA THR A 13 -0.16 8.34 3.68
C THR A 13 1.18 8.44 2.96
N PHE A 14 1.13 8.71 1.65
CA PHE A 14 2.29 8.91 0.81
C PHE A 14 2.71 10.38 0.82
N ASP A 15 4.01 10.60 0.71
CA ASP A 15 4.60 11.92 0.52
C ASP A 15 4.61 12.31 -0.97
N SER A 16 5.01 13.55 -1.28
CA SER A 16 5.12 14.06 -2.66
C SER A 16 6.03 13.20 -3.54
N ASN A 17 7.02 12.55 -2.93
CA ASN A 17 7.94 11.62 -3.60
C ASN A 17 7.41 10.17 -3.70
N GLY A 18 6.17 9.92 -3.27
CA GLY A 18 5.55 8.61 -3.25
C GLY A 18 6.11 7.65 -2.20
N LYS A 19 6.85 8.15 -1.19
CA LYS A 19 7.34 7.36 -0.05
C LYS A 19 6.26 7.28 1.04
N VAL A 20 6.21 6.18 1.78
CA VAL A 20 5.21 6.01 2.84
C VAL A 20 5.71 6.64 4.14
N SER A 21 5.30 7.88 4.41
CA SER A 21 5.72 8.62 5.61
C SER A 21 4.79 8.39 6.81
N ARG A 22 3.51 8.08 6.56
CA ARG A 22 2.48 7.94 7.61
C ARG A 22 1.98 6.50 7.80
N PHE A 23 2.81 5.50 7.51
CA PHE A 23 2.42 4.08 7.56
C PHE A 23 1.85 3.64 8.91
N ARG A 24 2.46 4.10 10.02
CA ARG A 24 1.96 3.79 11.38
C ARG A 24 0.53 4.27 11.61
N LYS A 25 0.12 5.42 11.04
CA LYS A 25 -1.26 5.91 11.13
C LYS A 25 -2.20 5.05 10.29
N ALA A 26 -1.76 4.60 9.12
CA ALA A 26 -2.51 3.68 8.28
C ALA A 26 -2.75 2.34 8.99
N LEU A 27 -1.70 1.75 9.58
CA LEU A 27 -1.79 0.50 10.35
C LEU A 27 -2.83 0.56 11.47
N LYS A 28 -2.89 1.67 12.22
CA LYS A 28 -3.92 1.85 13.26
C LYS A 28 -5.33 1.79 12.67
N LEU A 29 -5.56 2.39 11.50
CA LEU A 29 -6.88 2.36 10.84
C LEU A 29 -7.21 0.96 10.31
N ILE A 30 -6.21 0.26 9.75
CA ILE A 30 -6.36 -1.12 9.28
C ILE A 30 -6.78 -2.05 10.42
N VAL A 31 -6.12 -1.94 11.57
CA VAL A 31 -6.42 -2.76 12.76
C VAL A 31 -7.79 -2.40 13.36
N LEU A 32 -8.17 -1.11 13.37
CA LEU A 32 -9.40 -0.66 14.01
C LEU A 32 -10.67 -0.80 13.15
N GLY A 33 -10.54 -0.84 11.83
CA GLY A 33 -11.69 -0.78 10.93
C GLY A 33 -11.54 -1.51 9.60
N GLY A 34 -10.42 -2.21 9.39
CA GLY A 34 -10.15 -2.93 8.14
C GLY A 34 -9.77 -2.02 6.97
N VAL A 35 -9.73 -2.63 5.79
CA VAL A 35 -9.27 -2.01 4.54
C VAL A 35 -10.37 -2.06 3.49
N ASP A 36 -10.57 -0.95 2.79
CA ASP A 36 -11.49 -0.92 1.65
C ASP A 36 -11.03 -1.92 0.57
N PRO A 37 -11.95 -2.75 0.01
CA PRO A 37 -11.61 -3.78 -0.96
C PRO A 37 -10.83 -3.24 -2.17
N SER A 38 -11.06 -1.99 -2.58
CA SER A 38 -10.47 -1.35 -3.75
C SER A 38 -8.98 -1.06 -3.59
N ILE A 39 -8.52 -0.84 -2.35
CA ILE A 39 -7.09 -0.57 -2.05
C ILE A 39 -6.38 -1.73 -1.37
N ARG A 40 -7.11 -2.78 -1.01
CA ARG A 40 -6.60 -3.96 -0.32
C ARG A 40 -5.35 -4.57 -0.99
N PRO A 41 -5.27 -4.76 -2.32
CA PRO A 41 -4.04 -5.28 -2.94
C PRO A 41 -2.84 -4.38 -2.64
N GLN A 42 -3.03 -3.06 -2.76
CA GLN A 42 -1.97 -2.09 -2.53
C GLN A 42 -1.51 -2.08 -1.08
N VAL A 43 -2.43 -2.18 -0.13
CA VAL A 43 -2.11 -2.19 1.30
C VAL A 43 -1.36 -3.47 1.68
N TRP A 44 -1.79 -4.62 1.15
CA TRP A 44 -1.17 -5.92 1.42
C TRP A 44 0.28 -5.98 0.94
N GLU A 45 0.62 -5.38 -0.22
CA GLU A 45 2.02 -5.30 -0.68
C GLU A 45 2.95 -4.63 0.35
N PHE A 46 2.44 -3.67 1.14
CA PHE A 46 3.22 -3.06 2.22
C PHE A 46 3.22 -3.87 3.52
N LEU A 47 2.12 -4.55 3.84
CA LEU A 47 2.01 -5.39 5.04
C LEU A 47 2.88 -6.65 4.95
N LEU A 48 2.99 -7.23 3.76
CA LEU A 48 3.82 -8.41 3.50
C LEU A 48 5.32 -8.08 3.41
N GLY A 49 5.69 -6.79 3.46
CA GLY A 49 7.09 -6.36 3.39
C GLY A 49 7.69 -6.44 1.99
N CYS A 50 6.88 -6.60 0.94
CA CYS A 50 7.35 -6.62 -0.45
C CYS A 50 8.01 -5.29 -0.87
N TYR A 51 7.70 -4.20 -0.17
CA TYR A 51 8.32 -2.89 -0.37
C TYR A 51 8.96 -2.36 0.91
N THR A 52 10.20 -1.88 0.81
CA THR A 52 10.79 -1.05 1.88
C THR A 52 10.14 0.34 1.86
N LEU A 53 9.88 0.91 3.04
CA LEU A 53 9.15 2.19 3.23
C LEU A 53 9.79 3.40 2.51
N GLY A 54 11.05 3.27 2.08
CA GLY A 54 11.79 4.27 1.33
C GLY A 54 11.65 4.20 -0.20
N THR A 55 10.93 3.22 -0.73
CA THR A 55 10.75 3.03 -2.18
C THR A 55 9.81 4.09 -2.77
N THR A 56 10.16 4.60 -3.94
CA THR A 56 9.34 5.57 -4.68
C THR A 56 8.20 4.88 -5.41
N ALA A 57 7.18 5.64 -5.82
CA ALA A 57 6.09 5.12 -6.63
C ALA A 57 6.58 4.50 -7.95
N GLU A 58 7.60 5.11 -8.57
CA GLU A 58 8.24 4.62 -9.80
C GLU A 58 8.87 3.23 -9.61
N TYR A 59 9.63 3.03 -8.53
CA TYR A 59 10.26 1.75 -8.22
C TYR A 59 9.23 0.64 -8.02
N ARG A 60 8.12 0.94 -7.34
CA ARG A 60 7.00 0.01 -7.15
C ARG A 60 6.31 -0.33 -8.46
N ARG A 61 6.15 0.64 -9.37
CA ARG A 61 5.59 0.42 -10.71
C ARG A 61 6.49 -0.52 -11.54
N GLN A 62 7.80 -0.30 -11.52
CA GLN A 62 8.74 -1.17 -12.23
C GLN A 62 8.77 -2.59 -11.64
N LEU A 63 8.70 -2.70 -10.31
CA LEU A 63 8.56 -3.99 -9.65
C LEU A 63 7.29 -4.71 -10.14
N ARG A 64 6.11 -4.06 -10.13
CA ARG A 64 4.88 -4.70 -10.63
C ARG A 64 5.01 -5.21 -12.07
N ILE A 65 5.60 -4.42 -12.97
CA ILE A 65 5.84 -4.84 -14.36
C ILE A 65 6.79 -6.04 -14.39
N ARG A 66 7.83 -6.06 -13.55
CA ARG A 66 8.77 -7.18 -13.44
C ARG A 66 8.13 -8.43 -12.83
N TRP A 67 7.33 -8.29 -11.78
CA TRP A 67 6.60 -9.39 -11.14
C TRP A 67 5.58 -10.00 -12.12
N GLN A 68 4.93 -9.17 -12.95
CA GLN A 68 4.00 -9.65 -13.97
C GLN A 68 4.66 -10.51 -15.07
N LEU A 69 5.98 -10.36 -15.28
CA LEU A 69 6.76 -11.17 -16.22
C LEU A 69 7.32 -12.47 -15.60
N HIS A 70 7.31 -12.63 -14.27
CA HIS A 70 8.06 -13.72 -13.62
C HIS A 70 7.38 -14.40 -12.42
N VAL A 71 6.26 -13.88 -11.88
CA VAL A 71 5.64 -14.40 -10.65
C VAL A 71 4.13 -14.62 -10.80
N PRO A 72 3.60 -15.76 -10.32
CA PRO A 72 2.19 -16.13 -10.46
C PRO A 72 1.25 -15.15 -9.73
N PRO A 73 -0.01 -15.02 -10.20
CA PRO A 73 -0.95 -13.94 -9.89
C PRO A 73 -1.50 -13.90 -8.44
N PHE A 74 -0.86 -14.59 -7.49
CA PHE A 74 -1.32 -14.74 -6.11
C PHE A 74 -0.50 -13.94 -5.08
N PHE A 75 0.43 -13.09 -5.50
CA PHE A 75 1.16 -12.15 -4.66
C PHE A 75 0.88 -10.69 -5.02
#